data_AF-A0A9W6HEC1-F1
#
_entry.id   AF-A0A9W6HEC1-F1
#
_cell.length_a   1.000
_cell.length_b   1.000
_cell.length_c   1.000
_cell.angle_alpha   90.00
_cell.angle_beta   90.00
_cell.angle_gamma   90.00
#
_symmetry.space_group_name_H-M   'P 1'
#
loop_
_entity.id
_entity.type
_entity.pdbx_description
1 polymer ?
#
loop_
_entity_poly.entity_id
_entity_poly.type
_entity_poly.pdbx_seq_one_letter_code
_entity_poly.pdbx_strand_id
1 'polypeptide(L)'
;MSDRTVRALLDESGDWDAVKWWRLEQRAFAREPFVQASIATLGPQEARRTETRVTLGSFLKSLAILLSIALPTLAAGMMIQWATRGQSPWDMPLGYAGPLLAFAFVVSLFGAIESLRRRRASAWGSLIVIAIVNIVPAAIVLIIGLTAAAPYLEGAGYWLAVAAAHIALHVFLLARGPIPRGGPRNEVENVDQALTEVPESRREEARAERDGAIRELVARGSISADEAERASAAPLGKLGMTMAPEAMSPRAKAALAGVGHLS
;
A
#
# COMPACT_ATOMS: atom_id res chain seq x y z
N MET A 1 -13.49 -19.88 12.50
CA MET A 1 -13.14 -18.49 12.12
C MET A 1 -13.04 -17.71 13.42
N SER A 2 -11.86 -17.24 13.83
CA SER A 2 -11.76 -16.46 15.07
C SER A 2 -12.43 -15.11 14.84
N ASP A 3 -13.29 -14.73 15.77
CA ASP A 3 -13.93 -13.42 15.74
C ASP A 3 -12.83 -12.38 15.96
N ARG A 4 -12.57 -11.50 14.98
CA ARG A 4 -11.51 -10.47 15.09
C ARG A 4 -12.05 -9.21 15.74
N THR A 5 -12.61 -9.39 16.93
CA THR A 5 -13.18 -8.32 17.76
C THR A 5 -12.20 -7.95 18.86
N VAL A 6 -12.37 -6.76 19.43
CA VAL A 6 -11.59 -6.33 20.59
C VAL A 6 -11.77 -7.33 21.73
N ARG A 7 -12.99 -7.80 21.97
CA ARG A 7 -13.29 -8.83 23.00
C ARG A 7 -12.49 -10.11 22.80
N ALA A 8 -12.43 -10.63 21.58
CA ALA A 8 -11.64 -11.81 21.29
C ALA A 8 -10.14 -11.61 21.52
N LEU A 9 -9.62 -10.38 21.45
CA LEU A 9 -8.22 -10.08 21.77
C LEU A 9 -7.95 -10.20 23.26
N LEU A 10 -8.91 -9.76 24.08
CA LEU A 10 -8.82 -9.83 25.54
C LEU A 10 -8.83 -11.28 26.05
N ASP A 11 -9.48 -12.17 25.30
CA ASP A 11 -9.58 -13.59 25.64
C ASP A 11 -8.43 -14.44 25.08
N GLU A 12 -7.50 -13.85 24.32
CA GLU A 12 -6.29 -14.54 23.85
C GLU A 12 -5.32 -14.82 25.01
N SER A 13 -4.92 -16.09 25.15
CA SER A 13 -4.02 -16.55 26.20
C SER A 13 -2.63 -15.87 26.17
N GLY A 14 -1.96 -15.87 27.31
CA GLY A 14 -0.61 -15.32 27.49
C GLY A 14 -0.60 -13.85 27.91
N ASP A 15 0.56 -13.36 28.28
CA ASP A 15 0.74 -12.01 28.82
C ASP A 15 0.33 -10.92 27.82
N TRP A 16 0.03 -9.73 28.36
CA TRP A 16 -0.28 -8.57 27.54
C TRP A 16 1.01 -7.93 27.01
N ASP A 17 1.35 -8.24 25.75
CA ASP A 17 2.61 -7.84 25.14
C ASP A 17 2.49 -6.61 24.23
N ALA A 18 3.65 -6.17 23.71
CA ALA A 18 3.75 -5.07 22.75
C ALA A 18 2.85 -5.27 21.51
N VAL A 19 2.74 -6.49 20.99
CA VAL A 19 1.96 -6.79 19.77
C VAL A 19 0.46 -6.64 20.04
N LYS A 20 -0.03 -7.05 21.22
CA LYS A 20 -1.44 -6.90 21.62
C LYS A 20 -1.86 -5.42 21.72
N TRP A 21 -0.97 -4.51 22.13
CA TRP A 21 -1.25 -3.06 22.07
C TRP A 21 -1.53 -2.56 20.65
N TRP A 22 -0.72 -3.00 19.67
CA TRP A 22 -0.93 -2.65 18.26
C TRP A 22 -2.20 -3.25 17.68
N ARG A 23 -2.58 -4.45 18.12
CA ARG A 23 -3.78 -5.15 17.63
C ARG A 23 -5.05 -4.59 18.23
N LEU A 24 -5.02 -4.12 19.48
CA LEU A 24 -6.18 -3.55 20.16
C LEU A 24 -6.77 -2.40 19.35
N GLU A 25 -5.94 -1.44 18.96
CA GLU A 25 -6.42 -0.28 18.20
C GLU A 25 -6.80 -0.63 16.76
N GLN A 26 -6.08 -1.56 16.12
CA GLN A 26 -6.48 -2.08 14.80
C GLN A 26 -7.86 -2.74 14.84
N ARG A 27 -8.21 -3.46 15.92
CA ARG A 27 -9.52 -4.09 16.07
C ARG A 27 -10.63 -3.11 16.42
N ALA A 28 -10.33 -2.06 17.19
CA ALA A 28 -11.27 -0.96 17.42
C ALA A 28 -11.67 -0.26 16.11
N PHE A 29 -10.77 -0.22 15.13
CA PHE A 29 -11.03 0.28 13.77
C PHE A 29 -11.40 -0.80 12.75
N ALA A 30 -11.84 -1.99 13.17
CA ALA A 30 -12.17 -3.08 12.23
C ALA A 30 -13.26 -2.72 11.20
N ARG A 31 -14.12 -1.74 11.52
CA ARG A 31 -15.17 -1.22 10.62
C ARG A 31 -14.67 -0.16 9.65
N GLU A 32 -13.45 0.34 9.84
CA GLU A 32 -12.84 1.39 9.02
C GLU A 32 -11.54 0.86 8.38
N PRO A 33 -11.64 0.09 7.27
CA PRO A 33 -10.49 -0.65 6.71
C PRO A 33 -9.30 0.24 6.35
N PHE A 34 -9.56 1.49 5.96
CA PHE A 34 -8.50 2.44 5.61
C PHE A 34 -7.71 2.89 6.84
N VAL A 35 -8.39 3.26 7.93
CA VAL A 35 -7.72 3.63 9.20
C VAL A 35 -6.98 2.43 9.77
N GLN A 36 -7.64 1.26 9.80
CA GLN A 36 -7.01 0.02 10.23
C GLN A 36 -5.74 -0.28 9.43
N ALA A 37 -5.79 -0.16 8.10
CA ALA A 37 -4.62 -0.38 7.25
C ALA A 37 -3.51 0.64 7.50
N SER A 38 -3.85 1.92 7.72
CA SER A 38 -2.86 2.96 8.05
C SER A 38 -2.19 2.68 9.40
N ILE A 39 -2.94 2.34 10.45
CA ILE A 39 -2.39 1.94 11.76
C ILE A 39 -1.49 0.70 11.61
N ALA A 40 -1.92 -0.29 10.82
CA ALA A 40 -1.15 -1.51 10.59
C ALA A 40 0.20 -1.29 9.89
N THR A 41 0.41 -0.16 9.20
CA THR A 41 1.72 0.18 8.63
C THR A 41 2.74 0.66 9.67
N LEU A 42 2.26 1.21 10.78
CA LEU A 42 3.09 1.70 11.87
C LEU A 42 3.58 0.59 12.81
N GLY A 43 2.77 -0.47 12.95
CA GLY A 43 3.03 -1.57 13.88
C GLY A 43 3.98 -2.66 13.34
N PRO A 44 4.32 -3.64 14.19
CA PRO A 44 5.16 -4.78 13.82
C PRO A 44 4.47 -5.70 12.80
N GLN A 45 5.24 -6.51 12.07
CA GLN A 45 4.68 -7.40 11.02
C GLN A 45 3.70 -8.42 11.60
N GLU A 46 3.95 -8.88 12.82
CA GLU A 46 3.15 -9.86 13.56
C GLU A 46 1.72 -9.33 13.80
N ALA A 47 1.61 -8.07 14.24
CA ALA A 47 0.31 -7.42 14.43
C ALA A 47 -0.44 -7.30 13.09
N ARG A 48 0.26 -6.90 12.03
CA ARG A 48 -0.33 -6.70 10.70
C ARG A 48 -0.88 -8.00 10.09
N ARG A 49 -0.09 -9.08 10.11
CA ARG A 49 -0.46 -10.38 9.50
C ARG A 49 -1.72 -10.96 10.15
N THR A 50 -1.83 -10.81 11.47
CA THR A 50 -2.92 -11.39 12.26
C THR A 50 -4.26 -10.70 11.97
N GLU A 51 -4.24 -9.39 11.71
CA GLU A 51 -5.48 -8.60 11.58
C GLU A 51 -5.95 -8.42 10.13
N THR A 52 -5.08 -8.52 9.12
CA THR A 52 -5.48 -8.40 7.69
C THR A 52 -6.50 -9.47 7.26
N ARG A 53 -7.71 -9.04 6.88
CA ARG A 53 -8.73 -9.93 6.27
C ARG A 53 -8.47 -10.09 4.78
N VAL A 54 -8.41 -11.33 4.31
CA VAL A 54 -8.46 -11.61 2.87
C VAL A 54 -9.93 -11.56 2.46
N THR A 55 -10.31 -10.46 1.83
CA THR A 55 -11.59 -10.29 1.15
C THR A 55 -11.40 -10.52 -0.36
N LEU A 56 -12.48 -10.79 -1.09
CA LEU A 56 -12.42 -10.86 -2.56
C LEU A 56 -11.86 -9.55 -3.15
N GLY A 57 -12.27 -8.40 -2.59
CA GLY A 57 -11.77 -7.09 -3.01
C GLY A 57 -10.27 -6.91 -2.76
N SER A 58 -9.78 -7.28 -1.57
CA SER A 58 -8.32 -7.22 -1.30
C SER A 58 -7.53 -8.21 -2.15
N PHE A 59 -8.09 -9.40 -2.42
CA PHE A 59 -7.48 -10.37 -3.32
C PHE A 59 -7.39 -9.82 -4.75
N LEU A 60 -8.47 -9.28 -5.30
CA LEU A 60 -8.48 -8.66 -6.63
C LEU A 60 -7.52 -7.47 -6.69
N LYS A 61 -7.42 -6.66 -5.64
CA LYS A 61 -6.46 -5.55 -5.56
C LYS A 61 -5.01 -6.07 -5.56
N SER A 62 -4.70 -7.08 -4.76
CA SER A 62 -3.38 -7.72 -4.76
C SER A 62 -3.05 -8.36 -6.10
N LEU A 63 -4.02 -9.02 -6.74
CA LEU A 63 -3.87 -9.60 -8.07
C LEU A 63 -3.64 -8.51 -9.11
N ALA A 64 -4.37 -7.40 -9.07
CA ALA A 64 -4.17 -6.27 -9.97
C ALA A 64 -2.75 -5.68 -9.85
N ILE A 65 -2.26 -5.51 -8.62
CA ILE A 65 -0.88 -5.04 -8.38
C ILE A 65 0.13 -6.04 -8.96
N LEU A 66 -0.07 -7.34 -8.72
CA LEU A 66 0.81 -8.38 -9.25
C LEU A 66 0.80 -8.39 -10.79
N LEU A 67 -0.38 -8.27 -11.41
CA LEU A 67 -0.53 -8.18 -12.85
C LEU A 67 0.09 -6.90 -13.42
N SER A 68 -0.01 -5.76 -12.74
CA SER A 68 0.66 -4.52 -13.19
C SER A 68 2.18 -4.66 -13.28
N ILE A 69 2.77 -5.59 -12.54
CA ILE A 69 4.22 -5.88 -12.56
C ILE A 69 4.54 -6.99 -13.57
N ALA A 70 3.76 -8.07 -13.55
CA ALA A 70 4.03 -9.25 -14.37
C ALA A 70 3.76 -8.99 -15.86
N LEU A 71 2.68 -8.30 -16.20
CA LEU A 71 2.26 -8.13 -17.59
C LEU A 71 3.22 -7.29 -18.45
N PRO A 72 3.75 -6.14 -17.98
CA PRO A 72 4.77 -5.41 -18.74
C PRO A 72 6.03 -6.26 -18.96
N THR A 73 6.44 -7.02 -17.94
CA THR A 73 7.61 -7.90 -18.00
C THR A 73 7.42 -9.02 -19.01
N LEU A 74 6.24 -9.66 -19.03
CA LEU A 74 5.88 -10.67 -20.03
C LEU A 74 5.85 -10.08 -21.45
N ALA A 75 5.24 -8.91 -21.63
CA ALA A 75 5.21 -8.21 -22.91
C ALA A 75 6.62 -7.92 -23.44
N ALA A 76 7.52 -7.42 -22.58
CA ALA A 76 8.92 -7.21 -22.94
C ALA A 76 9.64 -8.51 -23.28
N GLY A 77 9.43 -9.57 -22.49
CA GLY A 77 10.00 -10.90 -22.74
C GLY A 77 9.61 -11.47 -24.10
N MET A 78 8.33 -11.34 -24.48
CA MET A 78 7.84 -11.75 -25.80
C MET A 78 8.54 -10.97 -26.93
N MET A 79 8.67 -9.65 -26.80
CA MET A 79 9.34 -8.82 -27.81
C MET A 79 10.84 -9.14 -27.92
N ILE A 80 11.54 -9.37 -26.81
CA ILE A 80 12.95 -9.79 -26.80
C ILE A 80 13.11 -11.15 -27.47
N GLN A 81 12.25 -12.12 -27.12
CA GLN A 81 12.29 -13.45 -27.70
C GLN A 81 12.10 -13.41 -29.22
N TRP A 82 11.14 -12.62 -29.70
CA TRP A 82 10.92 -12.43 -31.14
C TRP A 82 12.12 -11.76 -31.82
N ALA A 83 12.66 -10.69 -31.23
CA ALA A 83 13.80 -9.96 -31.80
C ALA A 83 15.06 -10.83 -31.92
N THR A 84 15.21 -11.85 -31.07
CA THR A 84 16.41 -12.71 -31.00
C THR A 84 16.28 -14.04 -31.77
N ARG A 85 15.06 -14.55 -32.03
CA ARG A 85 14.85 -15.86 -32.67
C ARG A 85 14.62 -15.83 -34.19
N GLY A 86 14.80 -14.67 -34.81
CA GLY A 86 14.54 -14.47 -36.24
C GLY A 86 13.21 -13.74 -36.44
N GLN A 87 13.31 -12.52 -36.95
CA GLN A 87 12.22 -11.54 -37.08
C GLN A 87 11.26 -11.96 -38.22
N SER A 88 10.41 -12.95 -37.94
CA SER A 88 9.30 -13.33 -38.82
C SER A 88 8.17 -12.29 -38.70
N PRO A 89 7.68 -11.71 -39.81
CA PRO A 89 6.57 -10.76 -39.80
C PRO A 89 5.28 -11.37 -39.23
N TRP A 90 5.06 -12.67 -39.47
CA TRP A 90 3.84 -13.39 -39.09
C TRP A 90 3.78 -13.75 -37.61
N ASP A 91 4.92 -13.71 -36.92
CA ASP A 91 5.06 -14.09 -35.51
C ASP A 91 5.30 -12.88 -34.60
N MET A 92 5.16 -11.65 -35.12
CA MET A 92 5.38 -10.43 -34.33
C MET A 92 4.39 -10.38 -33.15
N PRO A 93 4.85 -10.44 -31.89
CA PRO A 93 3.96 -10.62 -30.74
C PRO A 93 3.27 -9.33 -30.31
N LEU A 94 3.36 -8.23 -31.07
CA LEU A 94 2.84 -6.92 -30.68
C LEU A 94 1.33 -6.94 -30.42
N GLY A 95 0.59 -7.77 -31.17
CA GLY A 95 -0.84 -8.02 -30.94
C GLY A 95 -1.18 -8.64 -29.58
N TYR A 96 -0.21 -9.28 -28.91
CA TYR A 96 -0.35 -9.84 -27.57
C TYR A 96 0.32 -8.96 -26.51
N ALA A 97 1.54 -8.48 -26.77
CA ALA A 97 2.30 -7.60 -25.88
C ALA A 97 1.57 -6.27 -25.63
N GLY A 98 0.91 -5.73 -26.66
CA GLY A 98 0.13 -4.49 -26.59
C GLY A 98 -1.03 -4.57 -25.59
N PRO A 99 -1.96 -5.54 -25.69
CA PRO A 99 -3.04 -5.73 -24.72
C PRO A 99 -2.54 -5.94 -23.28
N LEU A 100 -1.44 -6.69 -23.09
CA LEU A 100 -0.85 -6.88 -21.76
C LEU A 100 -0.39 -5.53 -21.16
N LEU A 101 0.27 -4.70 -21.95
CA LEU A 101 0.66 -3.35 -21.55
C LEU A 101 -0.55 -2.44 -21.32
N ALA A 102 -1.61 -2.55 -22.14
CA ALA A 102 -2.83 -1.77 -21.98
C ALA A 102 -3.54 -2.11 -20.66
N PHE A 103 -3.64 -3.39 -20.32
CA PHE A 103 -4.23 -3.81 -19.05
C PHE A 103 -3.40 -3.30 -17.86
N ALA A 104 -2.07 -3.46 -17.91
CA ALA A 104 -1.18 -2.94 -16.88
C ALA A 104 -1.31 -1.41 -16.75
N PHE A 105 -1.40 -0.69 -17.87
CA PHE A 105 -1.61 0.75 -17.91
C PHE A 105 -2.93 1.15 -17.23
N VAL A 106 -4.04 0.47 -17.53
CA VAL A 106 -5.35 0.76 -16.92
C VAL A 106 -5.31 0.56 -15.40
N VAL A 107 -4.68 -0.52 -14.93
CA VAL A 107 -4.52 -0.77 -13.49
C VAL A 107 -3.68 0.34 -12.83
N SER A 108 -2.55 0.67 -13.44
CA SER A 108 -1.65 1.74 -12.95
C SER A 108 -2.33 3.11 -12.96
N LEU A 109 -3.13 3.40 -13.99
CA LEU A 109 -3.89 4.64 -14.11
C LEU A 109 -4.96 4.74 -13.03
N PHE A 110 -5.70 3.65 -12.76
CA PHE A 110 -6.68 3.63 -11.68
C PHE A 110 -6.02 3.86 -10.31
N GLY A 111 -4.89 3.19 -10.05
CA GLY A 111 -4.10 3.39 -8.84
C GLY A 111 -3.56 4.83 -8.72
N ALA A 112 -3.09 5.41 -9.82
CA ALA A 112 -2.69 6.81 -9.89
C ALA A 112 -3.85 7.72 -9.52
N ILE A 113 -5.03 7.58 -10.15
CA ILE A 113 -6.22 8.38 -9.85
C ILE A 113 -6.61 8.26 -8.37
N GLU A 114 -6.60 7.06 -7.80
CA GLU A 114 -6.90 6.85 -6.38
C GLU A 114 -5.89 7.60 -5.48
N SER A 115 -4.59 7.51 -5.80
CA SER A 115 -3.53 8.21 -5.07
C SER A 115 -3.66 9.74 -5.17
N LEU A 116 -4.10 10.25 -6.33
CA LEU A 116 -4.33 11.67 -6.58
C LEU A 116 -5.49 12.20 -5.73
N ARG A 117 -6.57 11.41 -5.62
CA ARG A 117 -7.77 11.75 -4.85
C ARG A 117 -7.52 11.75 -3.35
N ARG A 118 -6.83 10.74 -2.82
CA ARG A 118 -6.65 10.55 -1.37
C ARG A 118 -5.40 11.20 -0.78
N ARG A 119 -4.55 11.83 -1.60
CA ARG A 119 -3.33 12.56 -1.22
C ARG A 119 -2.60 11.93 -0.03
N ARG A 120 -1.99 10.76 -0.20
CA ARG A 120 -1.22 10.07 0.86
C ARG A 120 0.27 10.17 0.62
N ALA A 121 1.05 10.20 1.70
CA ALA A 121 2.50 10.06 1.63
C ALA A 121 2.86 8.65 1.17
N SER A 122 3.79 8.53 0.23
CA SER A 122 4.41 7.26 -0.15
C SER A 122 5.92 7.30 0.11
N ALA A 123 6.56 6.16 0.30
CA ALA A 123 8.02 6.12 0.36
C ALA A 123 8.61 6.39 -1.03
N TRP A 124 9.62 7.27 -1.12
CA TRP A 124 10.32 7.59 -2.38
C TRP A 124 10.89 6.33 -3.05
N GLY A 125 11.52 5.45 -2.25
CA GLY A 125 12.06 4.18 -2.75
C GLY A 125 11.00 3.26 -3.38
N SER A 126 9.79 3.20 -2.81
CA SER A 126 8.70 2.41 -3.39
C SER A 126 8.21 2.98 -4.72
N LEU A 127 8.16 4.31 -4.86
CA LEU A 127 7.82 4.95 -6.14
C LEU A 127 8.86 4.67 -7.22
N ILE A 128 10.15 4.77 -6.89
CA ILE A 128 11.22 4.43 -7.84
C ILE A 128 11.08 3.00 -8.33
N VAL A 129 10.96 2.04 -7.41
CA VAL A 129 10.88 0.62 -7.77
C VAL A 129 9.67 0.35 -8.66
N ILE A 130 8.49 0.87 -8.31
CA ILE A 130 7.27 0.71 -9.13
C ILE A 130 7.48 1.32 -10.52
N ALA A 131 8.06 2.52 -10.60
CA ALA A 131 8.30 3.18 -11.87
C ALA A 131 9.29 2.43 -12.75
N ILE A 132 10.43 1.97 -12.20
CA ILE A 132 11.43 1.19 -12.97
C ILE A 132 10.81 -0.08 -13.53
N VAL A 133 10.06 -0.82 -12.70
CA VAL A 133 9.43 -2.09 -13.07
C VAL A 133 8.39 -1.93 -14.18
N ASN A 134 7.82 -0.74 -14.36
CA ASN A 134 6.87 -0.46 -15.44
C ASN A 134 7.52 0.21 -16.65
N ILE A 135 8.43 1.17 -16.43
CA ILE A 135 9.09 1.93 -17.49
C ILE A 135 10.02 1.03 -18.30
N VAL A 136 10.87 0.23 -17.64
CA VAL A 136 11.89 -0.56 -18.36
C VAL A 136 11.25 -1.57 -19.32
N PRO A 137 10.27 -2.40 -18.92
CA PRO A 137 9.65 -3.32 -19.85
C PRO A 137 8.88 -2.62 -20.97
N ALA A 138 8.15 -1.54 -20.67
CA ALA A 138 7.44 -0.77 -21.70
C ALA A 138 8.42 -0.10 -22.69
N ALA A 139 9.57 0.39 -22.22
CA ALA A 139 10.62 0.96 -23.05
C ALA A 139 11.24 -0.09 -23.97
N ILE A 140 11.45 -1.32 -23.50
CA ILE A 140 11.91 -2.44 -24.34
C ILE A 140 10.92 -2.71 -25.48
N VAL A 141 9.62 -2.81 -25.17
CA VAL A 141 8.58 -3.01 -26.19
C VAL A 141 8.59 -1.87 -27.20
N LEU A 142 8.70 -0.63 -26.73
CA LEU A 142 8.72 0.55 -27.59
C LEU A 142 9.97 0.60 -28.49
N ILE A 143 11.16 0.34 -27.94
CA ILE A 143 12.42 0.36 -28.68
C ILE A 143 12.44 -0.75 -29.75
N ILE A 144 12.10 -1.99 -29.39
CA ILE A 144 12.04 -3.10 -30.35
C ILE A 144 10.96 -2.82 -31.41
N GLY A 145 9.81 -2.28 -30.98
CA GLY A 145 8.70 -1.88 -31.85
C GLY A 145 9.09 -0.86 -32.92
N LEU A 146 9.83 0.18 -32.52
CA LEU A 146 10.26 1.28 -33.41
C LEU A 146 11.48 0.93 -34.26
N THR A 147 12.23 -0.13 -33.93
CA THR A 147 13.45 -0.50 -34.63
C THR A 147 13.24 -1.77 -35.46
N ALA A 148 13.27 -2.93 -34.81
CA ALA A 148 13.16 -4.23 -35.46
C ALA A 148 11.78 -4.49 -36.08
N ALA A 149 10.71 -3.97 -35.45
CA ALA A 149 9.34 -4.22 -35.91
C ALA A 149 8.80 -3.15 -36.87
N ALA A 150 9.53 -2.06 -37.12
CA ALA A 150 9.07 -0.93 -37.91
C ALA A 150 8.48 -1.29 -39.29
N PRO A 151 9.07 -2.25 -40.05
CA PRO A 151 8.52 -2.67 -41.35
C PRO A 151 7.18 -3.41 -41.27
N TYR A 152 6.76 -3.84 -40.08
CA TYR A 152 5.61 -4.73 -39.84
C TYR A 152 4.48 -4.06 -39.05
N LEU A 153 4.54 -2.74 -38.86
CA LEU A 153 3.62 -2.01 -37.99
C LEU A 153 2.26 -1.69 -38.59
N GLU A 154 1.99 -2.07 -39.84
CA GLU A 154 0.69 -1.79 -40.49
C GLU A 154 -0.46 -2.30 -39.61
N GLY A 155 -1.28 -1.37 -39.12
CA GLY A 155 -2.39 -1.67 -38.23
C GLY A 155 -2.05 -2.01 -36.78
N ALA A 156 -0.77 -2.08 -36.36
CA ALA A 156 -0.37 -2.41 -34.99
C ALA A 156 0.36 -1.29 -34.23
N GLY A 157 0.70 -0.18 -34.92
CA GLY A 157 1.42 0.96 -34.34
C GLY A 157 0.74 1.62 -33.13
N TYR A 158 -0.58 1.48 -32.97
CA TYR A 158 -1.30 2.00 -31.80
C TYR A 158 -0.88 1.32 -30.48
N TRP A 159 -0.37 0.09 -30.52
CA TRP A 159 0.19 -0.56 -29.33
C TRP A 159 1.50 0.08 -28.86
N LEU A 160 2.26 0.70 -29.76
CA LEU A 160 3.43 1.50 -29.39
C LEU A 160 3.00 2.79 -28.68
N ALA A 161 1.88 3.40 -29.09
CA ALA A 161 1.30 4.53 -28.38
C ALA A 161 0.87 4.16 -26.95
N VAL A 162 0.32 2.95 -26.75
CA VAL A 162 0.02 2.43 -25.40
C VAL A 162 1.30 2.29 -24.56
N ALA A 163 2.37 1.72 -25.12
CA ALA A 163 3.66 1.61 -24.43
C ALA A 163 4.20 3.00 -24.03
N ALA A 164 4.14 3.97 -24.95
CA ALA A 164 4.56 5.35 -24.69
C ALA A 164 3.71 6.03 -23.60
N ALA A 165 2.38 5.89 -23.64
CA ALA A 165 1.48 6.40 -22.61
C ALA A 165 1.75 5.78 -21.24
N HIS A 166 2.08 4.49 -21.20
CA HIS A 166 2.41 3.78 -19.98
C HIS A 166 3.71 4.28 -19.34
N ILE A 167 4.74 4.54 -20.16
CA ILE A 167 5.98 5.18 -19.71
C ILE A 167 5.69 6.59 -19.19
N ALA A 168 4.95 7.39 -19.96
CA ALA A 168 4.61 8.77 -19.62
C ALA A 168 3.89 8.87 -18.27
N LEU A 169 2.95 7.95 -17.97
CA LEU A 169 2.29 7.88 -16.68
C LEU A 169 3.27 7.70 -15.52
N HIS A 170 4.21 6.74 -15.64
CA HIS A 170 5.15 6.46 -14.56
C HIS A 170 6.22 7.55 -14.41
N VAL A 171 6.66 8.15 -15.51
CA VAL A 171 7.52 9.34 -15.48
C VAL A 171 6.80 10.51 -14.80
N PHE A 172 5.53 10.73 -15.12
CA PHE A 172 4.70 11.75 -14.47
C PHE A 172 4.57 11.50 -12.96
N LEU A 173 4.33 10.25 -12.53
CA LEU A 173 4.24 9.89 -11.12
C LEU A 173 5.57 10.11 -10.39
N LEU A 174 6.71 9.81 -11.02
CA LEU A 174 8.04 10.11 -10.49
C LEU A 174 8.28 11.61 -10.37
N ALA A 175 7.99 12.37 -11.43
CA ALA A 175 8.20 13.82 -11.47
C ALA A 175 7.32 14.56 -10.44
N ARG A 176 6.11 14.05 -10.19
CA ARG A 176 5.22 14.55 -9.13
C ARG A 176 5.82 14.32 -7.74
N GLY A 177 6.45 13.18 -7.53
CA GLY A 177 7.05 12.78 -6.25
C GLY A 177 6.05 12.24 -5.20
N PRO A 178 6.57 11.78 -4.04
CA PRO A 178 5.86 11.02 -3.02
C PRO A 178 5.04 11.83 -2.05
N ILE A 179 5.34 13.12 -1.94
CA ILE A 179 4.69 14.00 -0.97
C ILE A 179 3.69 14.85 -1.76
N PRO A 180 2.39 14.63 -1.59
CA PRO A 180 1.39 15.52 -2.17
C PRO A 180 1.60 16.93 -1.62
N ARG A 181 1.58 17.96 -2.48
CA ARG A 181 1.58 19.35 -2.00
C ARG A 181 0.40 19.57 -1.05
N GLY A 182 0.70 19.97 0.19
CA GLY A 182 -0.28 20.17 1.26
C GLY A 182 -0.92 18.89 1.83
N GLY A 183 -0.37 17.71 1.54
CA GLY A 183 -0.81 16.44 2.13
C GLY A 183 0.15 15.92 3.22
N PRO A 184 -0.17 14.78 3.84
CA PRO A 184 0.70 14.11 4.81
C PRO A 184 2.09 13.86 4.21
N ARG A 185 3.11 14.00 5.06
CA ARG A 185 4.54 13.88 4.73
C ARG A 185 5.11 12.50 5.08
N ASN A 186 4.47 11.78 6.00
CA ASN A 186 4.95 10.50 6.49
C ASN A 186 3.80 9.55 6.86
N GLU A 187 4.15 8.31 7.26
CA GLU A 187 3.17 7.27 7.61
C GLU A 187 2.34 7.62 8.86
N VAL A 188 2.87 8.41 9.80
CA VAL A 188 2.15 8.84 11.00
C VAL A 188 1.08 9.88 10.63
N GLU A 189 1.45 10.87 9.82
CA GLU A 189 0.49 11.86 9.29
C GLU A 189 -0.56 11.21 8.37
N ASN A 190 -0.22 10.09 7.71
CA ASN A 190 -1.22 9.31 6.99
C ASN A 190 -2.29 8.75 7.94
N VAL A 191 -1.96 8.35 9.17
CA VAL A 191 -2.97 7.92 10.15
C VAL A 191 -3.84 9.11 10.56
N ASP A 192 -3.23 10.25 10.86
CA ASP A 192 -3.98 11.46 11.24
C ASP A 192 -4.96 11.88 10.12
N GLN A 193 -4.51 11.90 8.86
CA GLN A 193 -5.35 12.16 7.70
C GLN A 193 -6.41 11.06 7.46
N ALA A 194 -6.15 9.81 7.84
CA ALA A 194 -7.16 8.75 7.75
C ALA A 194 -8.27 8.97 8.77
N LEU A 195 -7.92 9.41 9.98
CA LEU A 195 -8.89 9.71 11.02
C LEU A 195 -9.76 10.92 10.69
N THR A 196 -9.22 11.96 10.03
CA THR A 196 -10.04 13.12 9.62
C THR A 196 -11.09 12.78 8.55
N GLU A 197 -10.88 11.71 7.78
CA GLU A 197 -11.85 11.21 6.79
C GLU A 197 -12.97 10.36 7.40
N VAL A 198 -12.86 9.97 8.68
CA VAL A 198 -13.86 9.14 9.38
C VAL A 198 -14.87 10.02 10.13
N PRO A 199 -16.18 9.73 10.05
CA PRO A 199 -17.20 10.43 10.83
C PRO A 199 -16.86 10.44 12.33
N GLU A 200 -17.15 11.56 13.00
CA GLU A 200 -16.87 11.72 14.43
C GLU A 200 -17.50 10.63 15.29
N SER A 201 -18.75 10.25 15.04
CA SER A 201 -19.44 9.17 15.74
C SER A 201 -18.69 7.83 15.68
N ARG A 202 -18.08 7.52 14.53
CA ARG A 202 -17.27 6.29 14.37
C ARG A 202 -15.94 6.36 15.11
N ARG A 203 -15.33 7.55 15.18
CA ARG A 203 -14.11 7.77 15.98
C ARG A 203 -14.40 7.65 17.47
N GLU A 204 -15.54 8.14 17.92
CA GLU A 204 -16.01 8.01 19.31
C GLU A 204 -16.34 6.56 19.66
N GLU A 205 -17.04 5.83 18.78
CA GLU A 205 -17.28 4.38 18.96
C GLU A 205 -15.96 3.61 19.14
N ALA A 206 -14.97 3.84 18.26
CA ALA A 206 -13.67 3.18 18.34
C ALA A 206 -12.90 3.55 19.63
N ARG A 207 -12.97 4.82 20.06
CA ARG A 207 -12.37 5.26 21.33
C ARG A 207 -13.04 4.58 22.51
N ALA A 208 -14.37 4.53 22.53
CA ALA A 208 -15.13 3.87 23.61
C ALA A 208 -14.82 2.38 23.68
N GLU A 209 -14.70 1.70 22.54
CA GLU A 209 -14.31 0.28 22.47
C GLU A 209 -12.89 0.06 23.01
N ARG A 210 -11.92 0.89 22.60
CA ARG A 210 -10.54 0.88 23.10
C ARG A 210 -10.49 1.09 24.62
N ASP A 211 -11.13 2.13 25.12
CA ASP A 211 -11.08 2.50 26.54
C ASP A 211 -11.85 1.48 27.41
N GLY A 212 -12.91 0.88 26.88
CA GLY A 212 -13.60 -0.25 27.50
C GLY A 212 -12.68 -1.46 27.69
N ALA A 213 -11.91 -1.80 26.65
CA ALA A 213 -10.95 -2.89 26.70
C ALA A 213 -9.80 -2.63 27.68
N ILE A 214 -9.29 -1.39 27.73
CA ILE A 214 -8.25 -1.01 28.70
C ILE A 214 -8.75 -1.19 30.14
N ARG A 215 -9.99 -0.76 30.45
CA ARG A 215 -10.60 -0.98 31.77
C ARG A 215 -10.72 -2.47 32.10
N GLU A 216 -11.10 -3.28 31.13
CA GLU A 216 -11.22 -4.73 31.30
C GLU A 216 -9.85 -5.39 31.56
N LEU A 217 -8.77 -4.93 30.91
CA LEU A 217 -7.42 -5.42 31.18
C LEU A 217 -6.95 -5.12 32.61
N VAL A 218 -7.28 -3.93 33.14
CA VAL A 218 -7.01 -3.60 34.56
C VAL A 218 -7.79 -4.51 35.48
N ALA A 219 -9.09 -4.70 35.21
CA ALA A 219 -9.95 -5.56 36.03
C ALA A 219 -9.47 -7.03 36.06
N ARG A 220 -8.88 -7.50 34.96
CA ARG A 220 -8.25 -8.84 34.86
C ARG A 220 -6.85 -8.91 35.47
N GLY A 221 -6.30 -7.79 35.94
CA GLY A 221 -4.93 -7.71 36.45
C GLY A 221 -3.86 -7.91 35.38
N SER A 222 -4.21 -7.78 34.10
CA SER A 222 -3.28 -7.98 32.97
C SER A 222 -2.36 -6.79 32.74
N ILE A 223 -2.77 -5.60 33.20
CA ILE A 223 -1.99 -4.36 33.17
C ILE A 223 -2.18 -3.58 34.48
N SER A 224 -1.23 -2.71 34.80
CA SER A 224 -1.31 -1.79 35.95
C SER A 224 -2.24 -0.59 35.70
N ALA A 225 -2.64 0.11 36.77
CA ALA A 225 -3.41 1.35 36.67
C ALA A 225 -2.64 2.45 35.92
N ASP A 226 -1.34 2.57 36.17
CA ASP A 226 -0.46 3.54 35.50
C ASP A 226 -0.35 3.26 33.99
N GLU A 227 -0.28 1.99 33.60
CA GLU A 227 -0.33 1.60 32.18
C GLU A 227 -1.67 1.95 31.53
N ALA A 228 -2.78 1.75 32.25
CA ALA A 228 -4.11 2.08 31.76
C ALA A 228 -4.32 3.60 31.60
N GLU A 229 -3.79 4.41 32.51
CA GLU A 229 -3.82 5.86 32.39
C GLU A 229 -3.05 6.32 31.15
N ARG A 230 -1.82 5.83 30.97
CA ARG A 230 -1.00 6.11 29.78
C ARG A 230 -1.70 5.66 28.48
N ALA A 231 -2.28 4.47 28.47
CA ALA A 231 -2.98 3.92 27.31
C ALA A 231 -4.24 4.76 26.96
N SER A 232 -5.00 5.19 27.97
CA SER A 232 -6.22 5.99 27.76
C SER A 232 -5.90 7.39 27.25
N ALA A 233 -4.80 7.98 27.72
CA ALA A 233 -4.29 9.29 27.27
C ALA A 233 -3.71 9.28 25.85
N ALA A 234 -3.42 8.10 25.29
CA ALA A 234 -2.85 8.00 23.95
C ALA A 234 -3.79 8.61 22.89
N PRO A 235 -3.27 9.41 21.93
CA PRO A 235 -4.05 9.87 20.79
C PRO A 235 -4.63 8.69 20.01
N LEU A 236 -5.82 8.89 19.43
CA LEU A 236 -6.48 7.88 18.62
C LEU A 236 -5.63 7.58 17.38
N GLY A 237 -5.46 6.30 17.04
CA GLY A 237 -4.58 5.79 15.99
C GLY A 237 -3.10 5.69 16.38
N LYS A 238 -2.72 6.02 17.62
CA LYS A 238 -1.33 6.06 18.09
C LYS A 238 -1.11 5.24 19.38
N LEU A 239 -2.06 4.41 19.80
CA LEU A 239 -1.97 3.61 21.03
C LEU A 239 -0.72 2.73 21.05
N GLY A 240 -0.50 1.97 19.97
CA GLY A 240 0.68 1.11 19.85
C GLY A 240 2.00 1.88 19.87
N MET A 241 2.03 3.09 19.29
CA MET A 241 3.21 3.96 19.34
C MET A 241 3.50 4.47 20.75
N THR A 242 2.45 4.78 21.52
CA THR A 242 2.57 5.26 22.90
C THR A 242 2.96 4.14 23.87
N MET A 243 2.34 2.97 23.73
CA MET A 243 2.51 1.86 24.69
C MET A 243 3.65 0.91 24.35
N ALA A 244 4.00 0.78 23.06
CA ALA A 244 5.03 -0.14 22.58
C ALA A 244 5.88 0.49 21.45
N PRO A 245 6.55 1.64 21.70
CA PRO A 245 7.36 2.33 20.70
C PRO A 245 8.51 1.47 20.15
N GLU A 246 9.05 0.57 20.97
CA GLU A 246 10.11 -0.37 20.59
C GLU A 246 9.66 -1.36 19.50
N ALA A 247 8.37 -1.69 19.45
CA ALA A 247 7.79 -2.58 18.44
C ALA A 247 7.35 -1.87 17.15
N MET A 248 7.53 -0.54 17.04
CA MET A 248 7.24 0.20 15.81
C MET A 248 8.00 -0.36 14.60
N SER A 249 7.36 -0.31 13.43
CA SER A 249 7.98 -0.68 12.17
C SER A 249 9.23 0.17 11.91
N PRO A 250 10.28 -0.37 11.26
CA PRO A 250 11.48 0.41 10.92
C PRO A 250 11.17 1.68 10.11
N ARG A 251 10.12 1.63 9.28
CA ARG A 251 9.67 2.78 8.49
C ARG A 251 9.03 3.87 9.35
N ALA A 252 8.17 3.49 10.29
CA ALA A 252 7.57 4.44 11.24
C ALA A 252 8.64 5.10 12.13
N LYS A 253 9.63 4.32 12.59
CA LYS A 253 10.78 4.85 13.34
C LYS A 253 11.60 5.85 12.51
N ALA A 254 11.92 5.52 11.26
CA ALA A 254 12.64 6.41 10.37
C ALA A 254 11.84 7.69 10.05
N ALA A 255 10.53 7.57 9.88
CA ALA A 255 9.63 8.71 9.68
C ALA A 255 9.65 9.68 10.86
N LEU A 256 9.60 9.18 12.10
CA LEU A 256 9.68 10.01 13.30
C LEU A 256 11.07 10.65 13.46
N ALA A 257 12.14 9.92 13.19
CA ALA A 257 13.51 10.44 13.28
C ALA A 257 13.81 11.51 12.21
N GLY A 258 13.27 11.35 11.00
CA GLY A 258 13.46 12.29 9.89
C GLY A 258 12.79 13.65 10.06
N VAL A 259 11.83 13.79 11.00
CA VAL A 259 11.21 15.08 11.34
C VAL A 259 12.21 16.02 12.05
N GLY A 260 13.26 15.48 12.67
CA GLY A 260 14.27 16.28 13.39
C GLY A 260 15.40 16.88 12.53
N HIS A 261 15.49 16.57 11.23
CA HIS A 261 16.59 17.01 10.36
C HIS A 261 16.21 18.06 9.30
N LEU A 262 14.97 18.56 9.32
CA LEU A 262 14.49 19.60 8.40
C LEU A 262 13.99 20.87 9.12
N SER A 263 14.44 21.10 10.36
CA SER A 263 14.27 22.38 11.07
C SER A 263 15.54 23.21 10.99
#